data_AF-A0A653MGT6-F1
#
_entry.id   AF-A0A653MGT6-F1
#
_cell.length_a   1.000
_cell.length_b   1.000
_cell.length_c   1.000
_cell.angle_alpha   90.00
_cell.angle_beta   90.00
_cell.angle_gamma   90.00
#
_symmetry.space_group_name_H-M   'P 1'
#
loop_
_entity.id
_entity.type
_entity.pdbx_description
1 polymer ?
#
loop_
_entity_poly.entity_id
_entity_poly.type
_entity_poly.pdbx_seq_one_letter_code
_entity_poly.pdbx_strand_id
1 'polypeptide(L)'
;MPSSFLDWSPDDTPGHVVVINDDEDWEELERRYRGEGVNRPLRRVFEIAALHGVRSVLVEYRYIDADWRSQHAEFYGATFRRFPSVCHRLHFFTVEIPSDLQDLDQYQDHYRGYMVLRPTPNAPVGRTMISPPPDMAGAVVAQATETVHLFGWPFMVSAMPFISQDRQYLRCAHASLWMVLRHAETVHGLGRKLPKDIHEACSGGSVIGRQVPSAGLTQSQVLDGSTRLGLSMARMPVPAKNDEPDPGAITLYNVVCRYVSSQLPPIVLSPNHAWVVVAWRRTPSVGHSKLTLWRHDDSAGPYIKVDDPYDEPNPAHKWSTILMPLMTKMYIAAERAEVSGGAWLRTMIDSYGELVSVAAEAAAADALAVQTYAVKSTEFKARLAGRGMPAELEALYRFAHMPKYIWVIEAVDRRARSKGLPDVLGEVLIDSTESEGQRADASELILAAHVGGVAYSTGPDHRSTQVIRDLDPALYSSDLSAQGTVLV
;
A
#
# COMPACT_ATOMS: atom_id res chain seq x y z
N MET A 1 11.32 -4.46 -35.12
CA MET A 1 12.79 -4.59 -35.23
C MET A 1 13.33 -4.85 -33.83
N PRO A 2 14.28 -5.79 -33.61
CA PRO A 2 14.96 -5.88 -32.32
C PRO A 2 15.73 -4.57 -32.10
N SER A 3 15.44 -3.87 -30.99
CA SER A 3 16.12 -2.62 -30.66
C SER A 3 17.63 -2.85 -30.56
N SER A 4 18.40 -2.12 -31.36
CA SER A 4 19.86 -2.14 -31.29
C SER A 4 20.32 -1.45 -29.99
N PHE A 5 21.55 -1.73 -29.54
CA PHE A 5 22.14 -0.97 -28.42
C PHE A 5 22.21 0.53 -28.74
N LEU A 6 22.42 0.86 -30.01
CA LEU A 6 22.43 2.24 -30.49
C LEU A 6 21.03 2.86 -30.38
N ASP A 7 19.93 2.13 -30.53
CA ASP A 7 18.59 2.73 -30.40
C ASP A 7 18.29 3.18 -28.95
N TRP A 8 18.94 2.55 -27.96
CA TRP A 8 18.85 2.90 -26.53
C TRP A 8 19.94 3.88 -26.07
N SER A 9 20.89 4.20 -26.95
CA SER A 9 21.98 5.14 -26.68
C SER A 9 22.51 5.77 -27.98
N PRO A 10 21.64 6.38 -28.82
CA PRO A 10 21.99 6.68 -30.22
C PRO A 10 23.01 7.80 -30.35
N ASP A 11 23.08 8.67 -29.35
CA ASP A 11 24.00 9.79 -29.24
C ASP A 11 24.41 9.98 -27.76
N ASP A 12 25.21 11.00 -27.48
CA ASP A 12 25.60 11.41 -26.13
C ASP A 12 24.61 12.41 -25.50
N THR A 13 23.40 12.56 -26.05
CA THR A 13 22.39 13.41 -25.42
C THR A 13 21.86 12.75 -24.14
N PRO A 14 21.65 13.51 -23.05
CA PRO A 14 21.21 12.95 -21.78
C PRO A 14 19.71 12.60 -21.77
N GLY A 15 18.92 13.18 -22.67
CA GLY A 15 17.50 12.96 -22.79
C GLY A 15 16.86 13.91 -23.79
N HIS A 16 15.56 13.75 -24.01
CA HIS A 16 14.76 14.65 -24.84
C HIS A 16 13.32 14.76 -24.31
N VAL A 17 12.64 15.83 -24.71
CA VAL A 17 11.25 16.08 -24.36
C VAL A 17 10.35 15.69 -25.53
N VAL A 18 9.29 14.95 -25.24
CA VAL A 18 8.20 14.64 -26.16
C VAL A 18 6.99 15.45 -25.71
N VAL A 19 6.50 16.33 -26.57
CA VAL A 19 5.26 17.09 -26.33
C VAL A 19 4.08 16.18 -26.67
N ILE A 20 3.06 16.19 -25.81
CA ILE A 20 1.83 15.41 -25.99
C ILE A 20 0.70 16.38 -26.33
N ASN A 21 0.20 16.28 -27.54
CA ASN A 21 -0.90 17.09 -28.08
C ASN A 21 -2.18 16.28 -28.21
N ASP A 22 -2.07 15.01 -28.60
CA ASP A 22 -3.20 14.12 -28.85
C ASP A 22 -2.85 12.64 -28.56
N ASP A 23 -3.79 11.75 -28.89
CA ASP A 23 -3.65 10.31 -28.69
C ASP A 23 -2.59 9.68 -29.61
N GLU A 24 -2.27 10.29 -30.76
CA GLU A 24 -1.27 9.78 -31.70
C GLU A 24 0.14 9.85 -31.10
N ASP A 25 0.44 10.92 -30.35
CA ASP A 25 1.70 11.08 -29.62
C ASP A 25 1.90 9.96 -28.58
N TRP A 26 0.84 9.58 -27.85
CA TRP A 26 0.86 8.44 -26.93
C TRP A 26 1.06 7.11 -27.67
N GLU A 27 0.38 6.91 -28.80
CA GLU A 27 0.52 5.71 -29.61
C GLU A 27 1.92 5.57 -30.21
N GLU A 28 2.57 6.68 -30.60
CA GLU A 28 3.96 6.70 -31.05
C GLU A 28 4.92 6.32 -29.92
N LEU A 29 4.77 6.91 -28.73
CA LEU A 29 5.53 6.52 -27.54
C LEU A 29 5.31 5.03 -27.20
N GLU A 30 4.07 4.54 -27.24
CA GLU A 30 3.77 3.13 -27.01
C GLU A 30 4.46 2.24 -28.05
N ARG A 31 4.38 2.59 -29.34
CA ARG A 31 5.05 1.87 -30.45
C ARG A 31 6.56 1.80 -30.29
N ARG A 32 7.18 2.86 -29.77
CA ARG A 32 8.64 2.92 -29.57
C ARG A 32 9.12 1.85 -28.58
N TYR A 33 8.34 1.59 -27.53
CA TYR A 33 8.78 0.74 -26.41
C TYR A 33 8.11 -0.63 -26.35
N ARG A 34 6.93 -0.79 -26.96
CA ARG A 34 6.30 -2.10 -27.07
C ARG A 34 7.02 -2.94 -28.13
N GLY A 35 7.17 -4.22 -27.84
CA GLY A 35 7.52 -5.24 -28.82
C GLY A 35 6.36 -5.52 -29.77
N GLU A 36 6.24 -6.76 -30.21
CA GLU A 36 5.07 -7.15 -31.01
C GLU A 36 3.82 -7.27 -30.12
N GLY A 37 2.70 -6.73 -30.60
CA GLY A 37 1.40 -6.79 -29.92
C GLY A 37 1.16 -5.66 -28.91
N VAL A 38 0.23 -5.92 -27.98
CA VAL A 38 -0.20 -4.95 -26.96
C VAL A 38 0.55 -5.18 -25.66
N ASN A 39 1.12 -4.12 -25.09
CA ASN A 39 1.68 -4.15 -23.75
C ASN A 39 0.75 -3.44 -22.75
N ARG A 40 -0.08 -4.22 -22.04
CA ARG A 40 -1.12 -3.67 -21.15
C ARG A 40 -0.54 -2.80 -20.02
N PRO A 41 0.53 -3.21 -19.30
CA PRO A 41 1.09 -2.35 -18.26
C PRO A 41 1.60 -1.01 -18.80
N LEU A 42 2.26 -1.01 -19.95
CA LEU A 42 2.76 0.21 -20.58
C LEU A 42 1.61 1.15 -20.95
N ARG A 43 0.61 0.61 -21.64
CA ARG A 43 -0.59 1.37 -22.01
C ARG A 43 -1.29 1.94 -20.79
N ARG A 44 -1.46 1.14 -19.72
CA ARG A 44 -2.13 1.59 -18.50
C ARG A 44 -1.41 2.77 -17.83
N VAL A 45 -0.08 2.78 -17.83
CA VAL A 45 0.69 3.93 -17.30
C VAL A 45 0.42 5.19 -18.14
N PHE A 46 0.39 5.07 -19.46
CA PHE A 46 0.05 6.19 -20.35
C PHE A 46 -1.40 6.66 -20.22
N GLU A 47 -2.36 5.74 -20.06
CA GLU A 47 -3.75 6.09 -19.74
C GLU A 47 -3.83 6.93 -18.46
N ILE A 48 -3.11 6.53 -17.40
CA ILE A 48 -3.08 7.29 -16.14
C ILE A 48 -2.42 8.66 -16.36
N ALA A 49 -1.32 8.73 -17.12
CA ALA A 49 -0.67 10.00 -17.47
C ALA A 49 -1.62 10.94 -18.23
N ALA A 50 -2.36 10.41 -19.21
CA ALA A 50 -3.38 11.14 -19.95
C ALA A 50 -4.52 11.63 -19.05
N LEU A 51 -5.01 10.80 -18.11
CA LEU A 51 -6.02 11.19 -17.12
C LEU A 51 -5.55 12.35 -16.21
N HIS A 52 -4.25 12.45 -15.94
CA HIS A 52 -3.67 13.59 -15.21
C HIS A 52 -3.50 14.85 -16.06
N GLY A 53 -3.76 14.78 -17.37
CA GLY A 53 -3.53 15.88 -18.30
C GLY A 53 -2.05 16.13 -18.58
N VAL A 54 -1.24 15.07 -18.65
CA VAL A 54 0.18 15.18 -19.01
C VAL A 54 0.34 15.79 -20.41
N ARG A 55 1.18 16.84 -20.50
CA ARG A 55 1.45 17.63 -21.71
C ARG A 55 2.86 17.44 -22.25
N SER A 56 3.79 16.96 -21.43
CA SER A 56 5.11 16.56 -21.90
C SER A 56 5.65 15.36 -21.14
N VAL A 57 6.42 14.55 -21.86
CA VAL A 57 7.14 13.39 -21.34
C VAL A 57 8.62 13.59 -21.59
N LEU A 58 9.41 13.66 -20.51
CA LEU A 58 10.87 13.68 -20.63
C LEU A 58 11.40 12.25 -20.63
N VAL A 59 12.13 11.92 -21.69
CA VAL A 59 12.83 10.64 -21.84
C VAL A 59 14.27 10.84 -21.42
N GLU A 60 14.63 10.35 -20.24
CA GLU A 60 16.02 10.27 -19.76
C GLU A 60 16.69 9.02 -20.35
N TYR A 61 17.83 9.22 -21.00
CA TYR A 61 18.61 8.16 -21.63
C TYR A 61 19.69 7.61 -20.70
N ARG A 62 20.17 6.40 -21.00
CA ARG A 62 21.27 5.72 -20.29
C ARG A 62 21.06 5.63 -18.76
N TYR A 63 19.81 5.58 -18.31
CA TYR A 63 19.46 5.53 -16.89
C TYR A 63 19.94 4.21 -16.28
N ILE A 64 20.69 4.30 -15.18
CA ILE A 64 21.18 3.14 -14.44
C ILE A 64 20.16 2.79 -13.36
N ASP A 65 19.28 1.84 -13.68
CA ASP A 65 18.33 1.31 -12.71
C ASP A 65 18.91 0.10 -11.97
N ALA A 66 18.95 0.16 -10.63
CA ALA A 66 19.47 -0.94 -9.82
C ALA A 66 18.62 -2.21 -9.95
N ASP A 67 17.29 -2.06 -10.11
CA ASP A 67 16.37 -3.18 -10.24
C ASP A 67 16.59 -3.91 -11.58
N TRP A 68 16.73 -3.18 -12.69
CA TRP A 68 17.15 -3.77 -13.98
C TRP A 68 18.56 -4.34 -13.95
N ARG A 69 19.55 -3.62 -13.39
CA ARG A 69 20.93 -4.09 -13.32
C ARG A 69 21.07 -5.40 -12.57
N SER A 70 20.27 -5.62 -11.54
CA SER A 70 20.27 -6.89 -10.82
C SER A 70 19.76 -8.04 -11.71
N GLN A 71 18.65 -7.85 -12.42
CA GLN A 71 18.12 -8.83 -13.38
C GLN A 71 19.09 -9.08 -14.55
N HIS A 72 19.75 -8.02 -15.03
CA HIS A 72 20.72 -8.10 -16.10
C HIS A 72 21.94 -8.92 -15.68
N ALA A 73 22.53 -8.62 -14.52
CA ALA A 73 23.68 -9.35 -14.01
C ALA A 73 23.40 -10.85 -13.82
N GLU A 74 22.23 -11.18 -13.27
CA GLU A 74 21.88 -12.57 -12.93
C GLU A 74 21.40 -13.40 -14.12
N PHE A 75 20.83 -12.78 -15.15
CA PHE A 75 20.20 -13.52 -16.25
C PHE A 75 20.48 -12.94 -17.64
N TYR A 76 20.05 -11.70 -17.92
CA TYR A 76 20.10 -11.17 -19.29
C TYR A 76 21.52 -10.91 -19.84
N GLY A 77 22.50 -10.74 -18.97
CA GLY A 77 23.91 -10.62 -19.35
C GLY A 77 24.50 -11.91 -19.90
N ALA A 78 23.94 -13.07 -19.50
CA ALA A 78 24.37 -14.40 -19.92
C ALA A 78 23.62 -14.92 -21.16
N THR A 79 22.57 -14.24 -21.63
CA THR A 79 21.83 -14.69 -22.82
C THR A 79 22.59 -14.45 -24.12
N PHE A 80 22.37 -15.30 -25.13
CA PHE A 80 22.97 -15.13 -26.46
C PHE A 80 22.51 -13.82 -27.13
N ARG A 81 21.21 -13.51 -27.05
CA ARG A 81 20.70 -12.18 -27.42
C ARG A 81 21.29 -11.16 -26.45
N ARG A 82 21.82 -10.06 -26.99
CA ARG A 82 22.37 -8.97 -26.21
C ARG A 82 21.27 -7.98 -25.82
N PHE A 83 21.23 -7.64 -24.53
CA PHE A 83 20.35 -6.63 -23.96
C PHE A 83 21.19 -5.52 -23.33
N PRO A 84 20.87 -4.24 -23.55
CA PRO A 84 21.43 -3.13 -22.79
C PRO A 84 21.34 -3.32 -21.27
N SER A 85 22.40 -2.93 -20.56
CA SER A 85 22.42 -2.89 -19.08
C SER A 85 21.86 -1.58 -18.52
N VAL A 86 21.48 -0.66 -19.40
CA VAL A 86 20.87 0.64 -19.10
C VAL A 86 19.41 0.66 -19.54
N CYS A 87 18.66 1.60 -18.99
CA CYS A 87 17.24 1.83 -19.26
C CYS A 87 17.00 3.22 -19.85
N HIS A 88 15.78 3.45 -20.32
CA HIS A 88 15.23 4.80 -20.38
C HIS A 88 14.38 5.04 -19.14
N ARG A 89 14.25 6.29 -18.69
CA ARG A 89 13.30 6.67 -17.64
C ARG A 89 12.41 7.77 -18.18
N LEU A 90 11.11 7.49 -18.24
CA LEU A 90 10.11 8.48 -18.64
C LEU A 90 9.66 9.26 -17.42
N HIS A 91 9.55 10.58 -17.55
CA HIS A 91 9.04 11.50 -16.54
C HIS A 91 7.83 12.24 -17.07
N PHE A 92 6.77 12.32 -16.28
CA PHE A 92 5.48 12.84 -16.73
C PHE A 92 5.18 14.22 -16.12
N PHE A 93 4.88 15.21 -16.96
CA PHE A 93 4.57 16.58 -16.54
C PHE A 93 3.25 17.08 -17.12
N THR A 94 2.41 17.72 -16.29
CA THR A 94 1.12 18.31 -16.72
C THR A 94 1.24 19.62 -17.49
N VAL A 95 2.46 20.09 -17.70
CA VAL A 95 2.80 21.24 -18.55
C VAL A 95 3.84 20.83 -19.58
N GLU A 96 3.98 21.65 -20.62
CA GLU A 96 5.10 21.54 -21.53
C GLU A 96 6.35 22.09 -20.84
N ILE A 97 7.38 21.25 -20.67
CA ILE A 97 8.69 21.66 -20.14
C ILE A 97 9.64 22.03 -21.29
N PRO A 98 10.65 22.88 -21.06
CA PRO A 98 11.59 23.29 -22.10
C PRO A 98 12.44 22.12 -22.59
N SER A 99 12.90 22.22 -23.84
CA SER A 99 13.91 21.31 -24.39
C SER A 99 15.31 21.56 -23.81
N ASP A 100 15.56 22.74 -23.26
CA ASP A 100 16.74 23.03 -22.44
C ASP A 100 16.53 22.52 -21.02
N LEU A 101 17.24 21.44 -20.67
CA LEU A 101 17.04 20.65 -19.45
C LEU A 101 17.88 21.15 -18.27
N GLN A 102 18.52 22.31 -18.39
CA GLN A 102 19.41 22.86 -17.36
C GLN A 102 18.66 23.30 -16.10
N ASP A 103 17.43 23.79 -16.22
CA ASP A 103 16.62 24.28 -15.11
C ASP A 103 15.22 23.67 -15.14
N LEU A 104 14.97 22.75 -14.19
CA LEU A 104 13.70 22.04 -14.09
C LEU A 104 13.01 22.23 -12.71
N ASP A 105 13.61 22.95 -11.77
CA ASP A 105 13.17 23.01 -10.36
C ASP A 105 11.71 23.47 -10.21
N GLN A 106 11.33 24.45 -11.03
CA GLN A 106 9.99 25.06 -11.03
C GLN A 106 8.84 24.11 -11.44
N TYR A 107 9.13 22.91 -11.97
CA TYR A 107 8.11 22.00 -12.50
C TYR A 107 7.63 20.94 -11.49
N GLN A 108 8.05 20.99 -10.23
CA GLN A 108 7.68 20.01 -9.20
C GLN A 108 6.15 19.84 -9.07
N ASP A 109 5.38 20.92 -9.04
CA ASP A 109 3.92 20.86 -8.88
C ASP A 109 3.21 20.21 -10.09
N HIS A 110 3.88 20.20 -11.23
CA HIS A 110 3.41 19.59 -12.47
C HIS A 110 3.88 18.15 -12.66
N TYR A 111 4.79 17.67 -11.83
CA TYR A 111 5.33 16.32 -11.92
C TYR A 111 4.31 15.27 -11.44
N ARG A 112 4.11 14.22 -12.23
CA ARG A 112 3.17 13.11 -11.91
C ARG A 112 3.84 11.76 -11.75
N GLY A 113 5.17 11.74 -11.81
CA GLY A 113 5.97 10.56 -11.54
C GLY A 113 6.81 10.11 -12.73
N TYR A 114 7.28 8.86 -12.63
CA TYR A 114 8.18 8.26 -13.61
C TYR A 114 7.87 6.80 -13.89
N MET A 115 8.37 6.33 -15.04
CA MET A 115 8.41 4.91 -15.41
C MET A 115 9.77 4.56 -15.99
N VAL A 116 10.46 3.60 -15.38
CA VAL A 116 11.67 3.00 -15.97
C VAL A 116 11.26 2.02 -17.05
N LEU A 117 11.91 2.10 -18.20
CA LEU A 117 11.73 1.18 -19.33
C LEU A 117 12.98 0.31 -19.49
N ARG A 118 12.81 -0.97 -19.17
CA ARG A 118 13.76 -2.04 -19.41
C ARG A 118 13.87 -2.32 -20.91
N PRO A 119 15.05 -2.70 -21.41
CA PRO A 119 15.25 -3.04 -22.82
C PRO A 119 14.73 -4.44 -23.18
N THR A 120 13.54 -4.78 -22.68
CA THR A 120 12.84 -6.06 -22.89
C THR A 120 11.54 -5.77 -23.63
N PRO A 121 11.51 -5.81 -24.98
CA PRO A 121 10.36 -5.30 -25.75
C PRO A 121 9.00 -5.91 -25.37
N ASN A 122 8.97 -7.17 -24.95
CA ASN A 122 7.72 -7.83 -24.56
C ASN A 122 7.23 -7.46 -23.15
N ALA A 123 8.09 -6.87 -22.32
CA ALA A 123 7.80 -6.46 -20.95
C ALA A 123 8.71 -5.29 -20.53
N PRO A 124 8.54 -4.09 -21.12
CA PRO A 124 9.48 -3.00 -20.93
C PRO A 124 9.27 -2.31 -19.57
N VAL A 125 8.05 -2.30 -19.01
CA VAL A 125 7.72 -1.55 -17.79
C VAL A 125 8.49 -2.08 -16.58
N GLY A 126 9.50 -1.35 -16.13
CA GLY A 126 10.25 -1.62 -14.91
C GLY A 126 9.65 -0.90 -13.71
N ARG A 127 10.52 -0.48 -12.79
CA ARG A 127 10.15 0.31 -11.61
C ARG A 127 9.41 1.59 -12.04
N THR A 128 8.20 1.75 -11.51
CA THR A 128 7.28 2.83 -11.87
C THR A 128 6.66 3.41 -10.62
N MET A 129 6.63 4.74 -10.53
CA MET A 129 5.90 5.51 -9.52
C MET A 129 5.09 6.55 -10.29
N ILE A 130 3.77 6.39 -10.36
CA ILE A 130 2.87 7.33 -11.02
C ILE A 130 1.75 7.70 -10.06
N SER A 131 1.43 8.99 -9.95
CA SER A 131 0.37 9.46 -9.05
C SER A 131 -0.94 8.71 -9.31
N PRO A 132 -1.70 8.31 -8.27
CA PRO A 132 -3.00 7.68 -8.44
C PRO A 132 -3.88 8.48 -9.41
N PRO A 133 -4.63 7.83 -10.31
CA PRO A 133 -5.45 8.53 -11.30
C PRO A 133 -6.52 9.41 -10.60
N PRO A 134 -6.93 10.55 -11.20
CA PRO A 134 -7.85 11.49 -10.56
C PRO A 134 -9.21 10.91 -10.15
N ASP A 135 -9.68 9.85 -10.81
CA ASP A 135 -10.92 9.15 -10.46
C ASP A 135 -10.83 8.37 -9.13
N MET A 136 -9.62 8.20 -8.59
CA MET A 136 -9.33 7.70 -7.25
C MET A 136 -9.28 8.81 -6.19
N ALA A 137 -9.67 10.05 -6.50
CA ALA A 137 -9.81 11.10 -5.49
C ALA A 137 -10.65 10.59 -4.28
N GLY A 138 -10.17 10.88 -3.08
CA GLY A 138 -10.76 10.41 -1.82
C GLY A 138 -10.53 8.93 -1.49
N ALA A 139 -9.78 8.17 -2.31
CA ALA A 139 -9.40 6.80 -1.96
C ALA A 139 -8.26 6.80 -0.93
N VAL A 140 -8.31 5.84 -0.01
CA VAL A 140 -7.18 5.49 0.85
C VAL A 140 -6.23 4.63 0.02
N VAL A 141 -4.99 5.12 -0.17
CA VAL A 141 -3.98 4.44 -0.99
C VAL A 141 -2.78 4.07 -0.11
N ALA A 142 -2.31 2.82 -0.24
CA ALA A 142 -1.02 2.41 0.25
C ALA A 142 0.06 3.05 -0.63
N GLN A 143 0.61 4.18 -0.22
CA GLN A 143 1.52 4.99 -1.04
C GLN A 143 2.82 5.26 -0.31
N ALA A 144 3.88 5.40 -1.08
CA ALA A 144 5.21 5.80 -0.65
C ALA A 144 5.58 7.12 -1.34
N THR A 145 6.32 7.98 -0.64
CA THR A 145 6.88 9.19 -1.25
C THR A 145 8.34 8.97 -1.56
N GLU A 146 8.69 9.02 -2.84
CA GLU A 146 10.07 8.88 -3.31
C GLU A 146 10.55 10.22 -3.88
N THR A 147 11.80 10.59 -3.58
CA THR A 147 12.50 11.67 -4.27
C THR A 147 13.40 11.06 -5.35
N VAL A 148 13.23 11.51 -6.58
CA VAL A 148 14.14 11.20 -7.69
C VAL A 148 14.95 12.43 -8.06
N HIS A 149 16.17 12.23 -8.53
CA HIS A 149 16.98 13.31 -9.08
C HIS A 149 16.92 13.22 -10.61
N LEU A 150 16.33 14.22 -11.25
CA LEU A 150 16.29 14.36 -12.70
C LEU A 150 17.32 15.42 -13.11
N PHE A 151 18.44 14.97 -13.68
CA PHE A 151 19.60 15.83 -13.99
C PHE A 151 20.09 16.69 -12.81
N GLY A 152 19.94 16.17 -11.58
CA GLY A 152 20.31 16.85 -10.34
C GLY A 152 19.14 17.52 -9.61
N TRP A 153 18.05 17.85 -10.31
CA TRP A 153 16.87 18.49 -9.73
C TRP A 153 16.02 17.48 -8.95
N PRO A 154 15.69 17.74 -7.67
CA PRO A 154 14.90 16.84 -6.86
C PRO A 154 13.42 16.92 -7.24
N PHE A 155 12.82 15.78 -7.56
CA PHE A 155 11.39 15.64 -7.79
C PHE A 155 10.80 14.61 -6.84
N MET A 156 9.79 15.01 -6.08
CA MET A 156 9.02 14.13 -5.20
C MET A 156 7.78 13.59 -5.92
N VAL A 157 7.49 12.31 -5.72
CA VAL A 157 6.25 11.66 -6.16
C VAL A 157 5.71 10.76 -5.05
N SER A 158 4.42 10.88 -4.76
CA SER A 158 3.69 9.96 -3.87
C SER A 158 2.86 8.99 -4.70
N ALA A 159 3.19 7.71 -4.63
CA ALA A 159 2.53 6.65 -5.37
C ALA A 159 2.77 5.27 -4.73
N MET A 160 2.00 4.27 -5.15
CA MET A 160 2.31 2.88 -4.86
C MET A 160 3.33 2.39 -5.90
N PRO A 161 4.48 1.82 -5.47
CA PRO A 161 5.45 1.24 -6.41
C PRO A 161 4.81 0.18 -7.31
N PHE A 162 5.16 0.21 -8.59
CA PHE A 162 4.74 -0.76 -9.58
C PHE A 162 5.93 -1.33 -10.37
N ILE A 163 5.84 -2.61 -10.74
CA ILE A 163 6.74 -3.26 -11.71
C ILE A 163 5.94 -4.33 -12.48
N SER A 164 6.22 -4.52 -13.77
CA SER A 164 5.64 -5.63 -14.54
C SER A 164 6.54 -6.87 -14.53
N GLN A 165 5.96 -8.07 -14.63
CA GLN A 165 6.76 -9.28 -14.81
C GLN A 165 7.32 -9.35 -16.24
N ASP A 166 8.53 -9.92 -16.41
CA ASP A 166 9.11 -10.19 -17.73
C ASP A 166 8.86 -11.62 -18.22
N ARG A 167 8.26 -12.48 -17.39
CA ARG A 167 7.97 -13.89 -17.66
C ARG A 167 9.20 -14.74 -17.97
N GLN A 168 10.40 -14.27 -17.66
CA GLN A 168 11.65 -15.01 -17.78
C GLN A 168 12.33 -15.10 -16.41
N TYR A 169 12.75 -13.95 -15.87
CA TYR A 169 13.35 -13.80 -14.56
C TYR A 169 12.28 -13.45 -13.51
N LEU A 170 11.52 -12.38 -13.73
CA LEU A 170 10.41 -12.00 -12.86
C LEU A 170 9.10 -12.69 -13.27
N ARG A 171 8.40 -13.20 -12.26
CA ARG A 171 7.04 -13.77 -12.34
C ARG A 171 6.09 -12.95 -11.47
N CYS A 172 4.79 -13.15 -11.62
CA CYS A 172 3.75 -12.43 -10.87
C CYS A 172 3.99 -12.38 -9.35
N ALA A 173 4.36 -13.49 -8.74
CA ALA A 173 4.67 -13.54 -7.31
C ALA A 173 5.93 -12.72 -6.93
N HIS A 174 6.99 -12.78 -7.74
CA HIS A 174 8.19 -11.94 -7.55
C HIS A 174 7.86 -10.44 -7.70
N ALA A 175 7.07 -10.07 -8.72
CA ALA A 175 6.65 -8.69 -8.95
C ALA A 175 5.76 -8.17 -7.79
N SER A 176 4.82 -9.00 -7.32
CA SER A 176 3.95 -8.67 -6.17
C SER A 176 4.76 -8.46 -4.89
N LEU A 177 5.71 -9.36 -4.60
CA LEU A 177 6.62 -9.20 -3.46
C LEU A 177 7.49 -7.95 -3.60
N TRP A 178 8.02 -7.68 -4.80
CA TRP A 178 8.82 -6.48 -5.06
C TRP A 178 8.02 -5.21 -4.77
N MET A 179 6.76 -5.12 -5.22
CA MET A 179 5.91 -3.94 -4.98
C MET A 179 5.68 -3.70 -3.48
N VAL A 180 5.37 -4.76 -2.72
CA VAL A 180 5.20 -4.69 -1.26
C VAL A 180 6.49 -4.33 -0.54
N LEU A 181 7.62 -4.94 -0.92
CA LEU A 181 8.93 -4.70 -0.30
C LEU A 181 9.46 -3.30 -0.59
N ARG A 182 9.27 -2.80 -1.82
CA ARG A 182 9.65 -1.43 -2.21
C ARG A 182 8.82 -0.39 -1.47
N HIS A 183 7.53 -0.65 -1.28
CA HIS A 183 6.66 0.18 -0.45
C HIS A 183 7.13 0.14 1.02
N ALA A 184 7.40 -1.05 1.57
CA ALA A 184 7.87 -1.22 2.93
C ALA A 184 9.26 -0.62 3.19
N GLU A 185 10.15 -0.59 2.21
CA GLU A 185 11.42 0.12 2.31
C GLU A 185 11.18 1.59 2.63
N THR A 186 10.32 2.24 1.85
CA THR A 186 10.10 3.68 1.92
C THR A 186 9.22 4.06 3.12
N VAL A 187 8.16 3.31 3.39
CA VAL A 187 7.19 3.63 4.44
C VAL A 187 7.62 3.07 5.79
N HIS A 188 8.17 1.86 5.82
CA HIS A 188 8.45 1.11 7.07
C HIS A 188 9.94 1.09 7.46
N GLY A 189 10.81 1.59 6.58
CA GLY A 189 12.26 1.59 6.78
C GLY A 189 12.88 0.20 6.65
N LEU A 190 12.23 -0.70 5.90
CA LEU A 190 12.83 -2.00 5.58
C LEU A 190 14.06 -1.78 4.67
N GLY A 191 15.07 -2.64 4.76
CA GLY A 191 16.21 -2.55 3.87
C GLY A 191 15.79 -2.81 2.41
N ARG A 192 16.31 -2.03 1.46
CA ARG A 192 16.06 -2.20 0.02
C ARG A 192 16.30 -3.63 -0.42
N LYS A 193 15.35 -4.20 -1.17
CA LYS A 193 15.45 -5.52 -1.81
C LYS A 193 15.34 -5.38 -3.31
N LEU A 194 16.34 -5.88 -4.02
CA LEU A 194 16.36 -5.92 -5.48
C LEU A 194 15.68 -7.20 -5.99
N PRO A 195 15.25 -7.24 -7.26
CA PRO A 195 14.72 -8.42 -7.92
C PRO A 195 15.52 -9.71 -7.66
N LYS A 196 16.86 -9.62 -7.68
CA LYS A 196 17.73 -10.77 -7.37
C LYS A 196 17.58 -11.29 -5.94
N ASP A 197 17.47 -10.39 -4.96
CA ASP A 197 17.38 -10.77 -3.54
C ASP A 197 16.05 -11.50 -3.29
N ILE A 198 14.98 -11.06 -3.98
CA ILE A 198 13.67 -11.69 -3.93
C ILE A 198 13.72 -13.07 -4.60
N HIS A 199 14.35 -13.17 -5.77
CA HIS A 199 14.51 -14.44 -6.48
C HIS A 199 15.29 -15.46 -5.64
N GLU A 200 16.43 -15.08 -5.07
CA GLU A 200 17.26 -15.92 -4.20
C GLU A 200 16.50 -16.35 -2.93
N ALA A 201 15.78 -15.43 -2.29
CA ALA A 201 15.00 -15.73 -1.10
C ALA A 201 13.87 -16.74 -1.39
N CYS A 202 13.20 -16.62 -2.54
CA CYS A 202 12.12 -17.53 -2.97
C CYS A 202 12.61 -18.82 -3.63
N SER A 203 13.92 -18.95 -3.89
CA SER A 203 14.53 -20.15 -4.46
C SER A 203 14.68 -21.30 -3.45
N GLY A 204 14.48 -21.03 -2.15
CA GLY A 204 14.49 -22.04 -1.09
C GLY A 204 13.26 -22.96 -1.07
N GLY A 205 13.40 -24.15 -0.49
CA GLY A 205 12.32 -25.14 -0.34
C GLY A 205 12.26 -26.20 -1.44
N SER A 206 11.13 -26.90 -1.58
CA SER A 206 10.92 -27.89 -2.64
C SER A 206 10.86 -27.21 -4.00
N VAL A 207 11.98 -27.26 -4.73
CA VAL A 207 12.11 -26.74 -6.09
C VAL A 207 11.25 -27.57 -7.05
N ILE A 208 10.10 -27.04 -7.45
CA ILE A 208 9.28 -27.63 -8.52
C ILE A 208 9.68 -26.93 -9.84
N GLY A 209 10.68 -27.48 -10.53
CA GLY A 209 11.10 -27.02 -11.86
C GLY A 209 12.39 -26.18 -11.91
N ARG A 210 12.57 -25.42 -13.00
CA ARG A 210 13.76 -24.56 -13.19
C ARG A 210 13.55 -23.22 -12.47
N GLN A 211 14.59 -22.75 -11.78
CA GLN A 211 14.58 -21.43 -11.11
C GLN A 211 14.75 -20.30 -12.13
N VAL A 212 15.56 -20.51 -13.16
CA VAL A 212 15.77 -19.56 -14.25
C VAL A 212 15.79 -20.30 -15.60
N PRO A 213 14.92 -19.93 -16.58
CA PRO A 213 13.75 -19.07 -16.43
C PRO A 213 12.78 -19.66 -15.40
N SER A 214 12.23 -18.82 -14.51
CA SER A 214 11.35 -19.28 -13.43
C SER A 214 10.09 -19.88 -14.00
N ALA A 215 9.55 -20.98 -13.46
CA ALA A 215 8.23 -21.50 -13.85
C ALA A 215 7.07 -20.82 -13.10
N GLY A 216 7.36 -19.90 -12.17
CA GLY A 216 6.41 -19.41 -11.17
C GLY A 216 6.88 -19.77 -9.75
N LEU A 217 6.13 -19.33 -8.74
CA LEU A 217 6.37 -19.68 -7.34
C LEU A 217 5.15 -20.38 -6.77
N THR A 218 5.40 -21.39 -5.93
CA THR A 218 4.37 -21.94 -5.05
C THR A 218 4.09 -20.99 -3.89
N GLN A 219 2.90 -21.10 -3.30
CA GLN A 219 2.55 -20.33 -2.10
C GLN A 219 3.57 -20.53 -0.96
N SER A 220 4.09 -21.74 -0.77
CA SER A 220 5.08 -22.02 0.27
C SER A 220 6.39 -21.28 0.01
N GLN A 221 6.86 -21.19 -1.24
CA GLN A 221 8.04 -20.41 -1.61
C GLN A 221 7.83 -18.90 -1.39
N VAL A 222 6.63 -18.39 -1.66
CA VAL A 222 6.28 -16.99 -1.38
C VAL A 222 6.36 -16.72 0.12
N LEU A 223 5.79 -17.59 0.96
CA LEU A 223 5.80 -17.42 2.42
C LEU A 223 7.21 -17.52 3.02
N ASP A 224 7.99 -18.53 2.64
CA ASP A 224 9.38 -18.73 3.09
C ASP A 224 10.28 -17.57 2.62
N GLY A 225 10.18 -17.20 1.34
CA GLY A 225 10.92 -16.06 0.79
C GLY A 225 10.57 -14.74 1.48
N SER A 226 9.28 -14.48 1.72
CA SER A 226 8.82 -13.28 2.45
C SER A 226 9.44 -13.18 3.85
N THR A 227 9.50 -14.32 4.56
CA THR A 227 10.13 -14.40 5.89
C THR A 227 11.60 -14.00 5.85
N ARG A 228 12.37 -14.53 4.88
CA ARG A 228 13.79 -14.18 4.68
C ARG A 228 14.00 -12.73 4.28
N LEU A 229 13.01 -12.12 3.62
CA LEU A 229 13.03 -10.73 3.17
C LEU A 229 12.59 -9.73 4.25
N GLY A 230 12.18 -10.22 5.43
CA GLY A 230 11.83 -9.38 6.57
C GLY A 230 10.34 -9.05 6.69
N LEU A 231 9.46 -9.88 6.12
CA LEU A 231 8.01 -9.83 6.28
C LEU A 231 7.51 -11.07 7.04
N SER A 232 6.47 -10.92 7.83
CA SER A 232 5.75 -12.02 8.48
C SER A 232 4.37 -12.13 7.86
N MET A 233 4.21 -12.99 6.85
CA MET A 233 2.96 -13.06 6.09
C MET A 233 1.89 -13.82 6.88
N ALA A 234 0.82 -13.14 7.29
CA ALA A 234 -0.40 -13.81 7.71
C ALA A 234 -1.20 -14.27 6.46
N ARG A 235 -1.96 -15.36 6.58
CA ARG A 235 -2.66 -15.99 5.45
C ARG A 235 -4.13 -16.14 5.75
N MET A 236 -4.98 -15.72 4.81
CA MET A 236 -6.43 -15.92 4.89
C MET A 236 -6.98 -16.48 3.58
N PRO A 237 -7.61 -17.66 3.58
CA PRO A 237 -8.40 -18.12 2.43
C PRO A 237 -9.56 -17.16 2.16
N VAL A 238 -9.88 -16.92 0.89
CA VAL A 238 -11.03 -16.07 0.54
C VAL A 238 -12.33 -16.77 0.97
N PRO A 239 -13.20 -16.13 1.76
CA PRO A 239 -14.46 -16.73 2.19
C PRO A 239 -15.36 -17.12 1.01
N ALA A 240 -16.15 -18.19 1.16
CA ALA A 240 -16.94 -18.75 0.06
C ALA A 240 -18.13 -17.89 -0.40
N LYS A 241 -18.58 -16.91 0.41
CA LYS A 241 -19.69 -16.00 0.10
C LYS A 241 -19.53 -14.62 0.73
N ASN A 242 -20.27 -13.68 0.15
CA ASN A 242 -20.46 -12.29 0.56
C ASN A 242 -21.70 -12.13 1.47
N ASP A 243 -22.26 -13.24 2.00
CA ASP A 243 -23.45 -13.20 2.86
C ASP A 243 -23.16 -12.24 4.01
N GLU A 244 -24.06 -11.27 4.25
CA GLU A 244 -23.92 -10.29 5.32
C GLU A 244 -23.52 -11.04 6.59
N PRO A 245 -22.28 -10.87 7.07
CA PRO A 245 -21.81 -11.68 8.17
C PRO A 245 -22.62 -11.29 9.41
N ASP A 246 -22.75 -12.23 10.33
CA ASP A 246 -23.14 -11.89 11.70
C ASP A 246 -22.36 -10.64 12.17
N PRO A 247 -22.98 -9.72 12.92
CA PRO A 247 -22.29 -8.56 13.46
C PRO A 247 -20.98 -8.97 14.15
N GLY A 248 -19.84 -8.63 13.54
CA GLY A 248 -18.51 -8.99 14.03
C GLY A 248 -17.75 -10.06 13.23
N ALA A 249 -18.30 -10.66 12.18
CA ALA A 249 -17.55 -11.56 11.32
C ALA A 249 -16.64 -10.82 10.32
N ILE A 250 -15.44 -11.38 10.14
CA ILE A 250 -14.35 -10.81 9.34
C ILE A 250 -14.65 -11.04 7.85
N THR A 251 -14.97 -9.97 7.11
CA THR A 251 -15.19 -10.05 5.65
C THR A 251 -13.91 -9.84 4.86
N LEU A 252 -13.90 -10.31 3.62
CA LEU A 252 -12.84 -10.03 2.65
C LEU A 252 -12.50 -8.53 2.60
N TYR A 253 -13.52 -7.70 2.41
CA TYR A 253 -13.35 -6.25 2.31
C TYR A 253 -12.83 -5.63 3.60
N ASN A 254 -13.32 -6.05 4.77
CA ASN A 254 -12.85 -5.56 6.06
C ASN A 254 -11.36 -5.85 6.22
N VAL A 255 -10.91 -7.07 5.92
CA VAL A 255 -9.49 -7.43 5.97
C VAL A 255 -8.69 -6.55 5.04
N VAL A 256 -9.02 -6.55 3.75
CA VAL A 256 -8.23 -5.84 2.74
C VAL A 256 -8.15 -4.34 3.03
N CYS A 257 -9.26 -3.71 3.38
CA CYS A 257 -9.28 -2.27 3.69
C CYS A 257 -8.42 -1.97 4.91
N ARG A 258 -8.48 -2.78 5.97
CA ARG A 258 -7.66 -2.59 7.18
C ARG A 258 -6.16 -2.63 6.88
N TYR A 259 -5.70 -3.59 6.08
CA TYR A 259 -4.28 -3.71 5.73
C TYR A 259 -3.82 -2.60 4.78
N VAL A 260 -4.64 -2.19 3.81
CA VAL A 260 -4.33 -1.01 2.96
C VAL A 260 -4.26 0.27 3.81
N SER A 261 -5.23 0.49 4.70
CA SER A 261 -5.24 1.61 5.66
C SER A 261 -4.05 1.61 6.60
N SER A 262 -3.45 0.45 6.84
CA SER A 262 -2.24 0.27 7.66
C SER A 262 -0.94 0.50 6.89
N GLN A 263 -1.02 0.88 5.60
CA GLN A 263 0.14 0.92 4.71
C GLN A 263 0.84 -0.46 4.63
N LEU A 264 0.08 -1.56 4.67
CA LEU A 264 0.56 -2.95 4.57
C LEU A 264 -0.18 -3.65 3.40
N PRO A 265 0.05 -3.24 2.14
CA PRO A 265 -0.79 -3.62 1.01
C PRO A 265 -0.83 -5.15 0.79
N PRO A 266 -2.00 -5.81 0.86
CA PRO A 266 -2.08 -7.26 0.83
C PRO A 266 -1.84 -7.83 -0.57
N ILE A 267 -1.18 -8.99 -0.63
CA ILE A 267 -0.99 -9.78 -1.86
C ILE A 267 -2.17 -10.74 -1.99
N VAL A 268 -2.80 -10.76 -3.14
CA VAL A 268 -3.84 -11.74 -3.48
C VAL A 268 -3.24 -12.79 -4.40
N LEU A 269 -3.54 -14.04 -4.11
CA LEU A 269 -3.22 -15.19 -4.94
C LEU A 269 -4.49 -15.68 -5.63
N SER A 270 -4.33 -16.09 -6.88
CA SER A 270 -5.23 -16.99 -7.59
C SER A 270 -4.54 -18.34 -7.82
N PRO A 271 -5.21 -19.33 -8.45
CA PRO A 271 -4.55 -20.57 -8.84
C PRO A 271 -3.32 -20.38 -9.74
N ASN A 272 -3.26 -19.31 -10.53
CA ASN A 272 -2.23 -19.12 -11.58
C ASN A 272 -1.59 -17.73 -11.59
N HIS A 273 -1.96 -16.82 -10.69
CA HIS A 273 -1.51 -15.42 -10.72
C HIS A 273 -1.43 -14.82 -9.31
N ALA A 274 -0.72 -13.69 -9.19
CA ALA A 274 -0.61 -12.92 -7.96
C ALA A 274 -0.63 -11.43 -8.26
N TRP A 275 -1.29 -10.64 -7.42
CA TRP A 275 -1.36 -9.18 -7.53
C TRP A 275 -1.45 -8.54 -6.14
N VAL A 276 -1.40 -7.21 -6.08
CA VAL A 276 -1.41 -6.46 -4.81
C VAL A 276 -2.64 -5.57 -4.76
N VAL A 277 -3.39 -5.57 -3.66
CA VAL A 277 -4.44 -4.56 -3.44
C VAL A 277 -3.80 -3.33 -2.82
N VAL A 278 -4.06 -2.16 -3.42
CA VAL A 278 -3.29 -0.94 -3.14
C VAL A 278 -4.15 0.21 -2.65
N ALA A 279 -5.46 0.17 -2.89
CA ALA A 279 -6.35 1.23 -2.47
C ALA A 279 -7.78 0.75 -2.23
N TRP A 280 -8.52 1.54 -1.47
CA TRP A 280 -9.96 1.37 -1.30
C TRP A 280 -10.65 2.73 -1.11
N ARG A 281 -11.96 2.78 -1.38
CA ARG A 281 -12.80 3.96 -1.17
C ARG A 281 -14.20 3.53 -0.75
N ARG A 282 -14.87 4.38 0.04
CA ARG A 282 -16.29 4.22 0.43
C ARG A 282 -17.25 4.60 -0.71
N THR A 283 -17.12 3.94 -1.84
CA THR A 283 -18.06 4.04 -2.96
C THR A 283 -18.52 2.65 -3.39
N PRO A 284 -19.80 2.46 -3.76
CA PRO A 284 -20.27 1.16 -4.24
C PRO A 284 -19.48 0.64 -5.45
N SER A 285 -19.31 -0.67 -5.51
CA SER A 285 -18.83 -1.43 -6.67
C SER A 285 -19.85 -2.52 -7.00
N VAL A 286 -19.62 -3.29 -8.07
CA VAL A 286 -20.51 -4.41 -8.44
C VAL A 286 -20.57 -5.45 -7.31
N GLY A 287 -19.43 -5.76 -6.70
CA GLY A 287 -19.31 -6.77 -5.65
C GLY A 287 -19.52 -6.27 -4.23
N HIS A 288 -19.75 -4.97 -4.00
CA HIS A 288 -20.01 -4.45 -2.66
C HIS A 288 -20.81 -3.14 -2.66
N SER A 289 -21.86 -3.08 -1.83
CA SER A 289 -22.80 -1.97 -1.73
C SER A 289 -22.22 -0.63 -1.24
N LYS A 290 -20.95 -0.59 -0.86
CA LYS A 290 -20.31 0.54 -0.14
C LYS A 290 -18.84 0.74 -0.43
N LEU A 291 -18.15 -0.26 -0.99
CA LEU A 291 -16.68 -0.25 -1.08
C LEU A 291 -16.23 -0.56 -2.51
N THR A 292 -15.20 0.16 -2.94
CA THR A 292 -14.47 -0.07 -4.18
C THR A 292 -13.02 -0.34 -3.82
N LEU A 293 -12.39 -1.32 -4.48
CA LEU A 293 -10.97 -1.65 -4.30
C LEU A 293 -10.20 -1.35 -5.59
N TRP A 294 -8.89 -1.15 -5.47
CA TRP A 294 -7.97 -1.08 -6.62
C TRP A 294 -6.76 -1.98 -6.39
N ARG A 295 -6.26 -2.60 -7.46
CA ARG A 295 -5.09 -3.47 -7.46
C ARG A 295 -3.99 -2.97 -8.39
N HIS A 296 -2.76 -3.37 -8.09
CA HIS A 296 -1.65 -3.41 -9.04
C HIS A 296 -1.50 -4.84 -9.53
N ASP A 297 -1.66 -5.04 -10.84
CA ASP A 297 -1.48 -6.32 -11.50
C ASP A 297 -0.30 -6.21 -12.47
N ASP A 298 0.74 -7.00 -12.25
CA ASP A 298 1.99 -6.90 -13.02
C ASP A 298 1.79 -7.13 -14.54
N SER A 299 0.69 -7.78 -14.93
CA SER A 299 0.38 -8.13 -16.32
C SER A 299 -0.65 -7.19 -16.97
N ALA A 300 -1.41 -6.44 -16.17
CA ALA A 300 -2.42 -5.51 -16.64
C ALA A 300 -2.03 -4.04 -16.45
N GLY A 301 -1.36 -3.70 -15.34
CA GLY A 301 -0.90 -2.36 -15.01
C GLY A 301 -1.22 -1.92 -13.57
N PRO A 302 -0.82 -0.70 -13.19
CA PRO A 302 -1.13 -0.12 -11.89
C PRO A 302 -2.58 0.40 -11.80
N TYR A 303 -3.05 0.58 -10.56
CA TYR A 303 -4.35 1.18 -10.21
C TYR A 303 -5.54 0.66 -11.03
N ILE A 304 -5.69 -0.66 -11.13
CA ILE A 304 -6.83 -1.31 -11.78
C ILE A 304 -7.97 -1.42 -10.78
N LYS A 305 -9.12 -0.81 -11.09
CA LYS A 305 -10.33 -0.93 -10.28
C LYS A 305 -10.80 -2.41 -10.23
N VAL A 306 -11.22 -2.85 -9.05
CA VAL A 306 -11.82 -4.17 -8.83
C VAL A 306 -13.33 -4.00 -8.72
N ASP A 307 -14.07 -4.59 -9.65
CA ASP A 307 -15.53 -4.50 -9.66
C ASP A 307 -16.17 -5.49 -8.68
N ASP A 308 -15.83 -6.79 -8.77
CA ASP A 308 -16.24 -7.83 -7.83
C ASP A 308 -15.11 -8.86 -7.63
N PRO A 309 -14.50 -8.99 -6.44
CA PRO A 309 -13.47 -9.98 -6.16
C PRO A 309 -13.99 -11.43 -6.11
N TYR A 310 -15.31 -11.62 -5.96
CA TYR A 310 -15.96 -12.94 -5.96
C TYR A 310 -16.36 -13.40 -7.37
N ASP A 311 -16.55 -12.46 -8.30
CA ASP A 311 -16.96 -12.71 -9.69
C ASP A 311 -16.05 -11.98 -10.69
N GLU A 312 -14.76 -12.33 -10.68
CA GLU A 312 -13.78 -11.75 -11.61
C GLU A 312 -14.06 -12.21 -13.06
N PRO A 313 -14.11 -11.30 -14.04
CA PRO A 313 -14.38 -11.65 -15.44
C PRO A 313 -13.36 -12.62 -16.04
N ASN A 314 -12.11 -12.56 -15.55
CA ASN A 314 -11.05 -13.49 -15.94
C ASN A 314 -10.95 -14.62 -14.89
N PRO A 315 -11.24 -15.89 -15.25
CA PRO A 315 -11.11 -17.02 -14.33
C PRO A 315 -9.71 -17.16 -13.72
N ALA A 316 -8.66 -16.72 -14.44
CA ALA A 316 -7.29 -16.71 -13.92
C ALA A 316 -7.07 -15.71 -12.78
N HIS A 317 -7.98 -14.76 -12.58
CA HIS A 317 -7.95 -13.74 -11.52
C HIS A 317 -8.91 -14.06 -10.38
N LYS A 318 -9.51 -15.26 -10.34
CA LYS A 318 -10.35 -15.66 -9.20
C LYS A 318 -9.55 -15.64 -7.90
N TRP A 319 -9.97 -14.82 -6.95
CA TRP A 319 -9.30 -14.67 -5.67
C TRP A 319 -9.38 -15.99 -4.88
N SER A 320 -8.26 -16.49 -4.39
CA SER A 320 -8.21 -17.75 -3.62
C SER A 320 -7.65 -17.58 -2.23
N THR A 321 -6.59 -16.78 -2.07
CA THR A 321 -5.94 -16.54 -0.79
C THR A 321 -5.39 -15.14 -0.72
N ILE A 322 -5.45 -14.52 0.44
CA ILE A 322 -4.82 -13.24 0.75
C ILE A 322 -3.63 -13.50 1.65
N LEU A 323 -2.51 -12.90 1.31
CA LEU A 323 -1.32 -12.83 2.14
C LEU A 323 -1.17 -11.38 2.64
N MET A 324 -1.11 -11.24 3.95
CA MET A 324 -1.09 -9.97 4.66
C MET A 324 0.33 -9.71 5.17
N PRO A 325 1.04 -8.70 4.63
CA PRO A 325 2.47 -8.52 4.89
C PRO A 325 2.72 -7.77 6.21
N LEU A 326 2.65 -8.47 7.34
CA LEU A 326 3.02 -7.87 8.61
C LEU A 326 4.53 -7.58 8.65
N MET A 327 4.91 -6.47 9.26
CA MET A 327 6.31 -6.14 9.47
C MET A 327 6.94 -7.07 10.51
N THR A 328 8.26 -7.22 10.49
CA THR A 328 8.97 -7.96 11.54
C THR A 328 8.58 -7.47 12.93
N LYS A 329 8.34 -8.43 13.83
CA LYS A 329 7.88 -8.24 15.22
C LYS A 329 6.41 -7.83 15.39
N MET A 330 5.63 -7.68 14.31
CA MET A 330 4.18 -7.68 14.42
C MET A 330 3.70 -9.14 14.46
N TYR A 331 3.44 -9.65 15.66
CA TYR A 331 3.00 -11.03 15.87
C TYR A 331 1.48 -11.17 15.91
N ILE A 332 0.76 -10.08 16.24
CA ILE A 332 -0.71 -10.06 16.24
C ILE A 332 -1.21 -9.53 14.90
N ALA A 333 -2.10 -10.30 14.26
CA ALA A 333 -2.82 -9.87 13.07
C ALA A 333 -3.94 -8.86 13.39
N ALA A 334 -4.32 -8.04 12.40
CA ALA A 334 -5.36 -7.01 12.55
C ALA A 334 -6.67 -7.57 13.12
N GLU A 335 -7.04 -8.77 12.69
CA GLU A 335 -8.25 -9.48 13.07
C GLU A 335 -8.33 -9.72 14.57
N ARG A 336 -7.23 -10.20 15.18
CA ARG A 336 -7.16 -10.46 16.61
C ARG A 336 -7.13 -9.15 17.39
N ALA A 337 -6.39 -8.16 16.91
CA ALA A 337 -6.35 -6.83 17.52
C ALA A 337 -7.74 -6.16 17.56
N GLU A 338 -8.50 -6.24 16.47
CA GLU A 338 -9.88 -5.71 16.37
C GLU A 338 -10.83 -6.41 17.34
N VAL A 339 -10.77 -7.75 17.43
CA VAL A 339 -11.61 -8.52 18.37
C VAL A 339 -11.29 -8.13 19.82
N SER A 340 -10.02 -8.08 20.20
CA SER A 340 -9.60 -7.72 21.55
C SER A 340 -9.89 -6.26 21.90
N GLY A 341 -9.51 -5.33 21.03
CA GLY A 341 -9.73 -3.90 21.22
C GLY A 341 -11.21 -3.55 21.21
N GLY A 342 -12.00 -4.14 20.29
CA GLY A 342 -13.45 -3.93 20.22
C GLY A 342 -14.20 -4.50 21.42
N ALA A 343 -13.78 -5.65 21.96
CA ALA A 343 -14.35 -6.20 23.19
C ALA A 343 -14.05 -5.27 24.38
N TRP A 344 -12.80 -4.82 24.50
CA TRP A 344 -12.37 -3.94 25.58
C TRP A 344 -13.08 -2.56 25.50
N LEU A 345 -13.23 -2.02 24.29
CA LEU A 345 -14.00 -0.80 24.03
C LEU A 345 -15.45 -0.91 24.54
N ARG A 346 -16.13 -2.03 24.23
CA ARG A 346 -17.50 -2.28 24.73
C ARG A 346 -17.53 -2.36 26.25
N THR A 347 -16.58 -3.04 26.87
CA THR A 347 -16.47 -3.11 28.34
C THR A 347 -16.30 -1.71 28.95
N MET A 348 -15.50 -0.83 28.36
CA MET A 348 -15.41 0.57 28.81
C MET A 348 -16.75 1.29 28.71
N ILE A 349 -17.42 1.19 27.55
CA ILE A 349 -18.71 1.85 27.30
C ILE A 349 -19.75 1.41 28.34
N ASP A 350 -19.82 0.11 28.63
CA ASP A 350 -20.76 -0.45 29.59
C ASP A 350 -20.43 -0.08 31.05
N SER A 351 -19.15 0.19 31.36
CA SER A 351 -18.67 0.40 32.74
C SER A 351 -18.74 1.84 33.22
N TYR A 352 -18.70 2.83 32.31
CA TYR A 352 -18.47 4.23 32.67
C TYR A 352 -19.68 5.18 32.50
N GLY A 353 -20.84 4.66 32.09
CA GLY A 353 -22.13 5.39 32.14
C GLY A 353 -22.11 6.75 31.43
N GLU A 354 -22.49 7.82 32.14
CA GLU A 354 -22.59 9.19 31.60
C GLU A 354 -21.27 9.73 31.03
N LEU A 355 -20.11 9.27 31.52
CA LEU A 355 -18.79 9.71 31.02
C LEU A 355 -18.55 9.29 29.56
N VAL A 356 -19.29 8.30 29.07
CA VAL A 356 -19.18 7.73 27.73
C VAL A 356 -20.50 7.83 26.97
N SER A 357 -21.39 8.76 27.37
CA SER A 357 -22.77 8.88 26.87
C SER A 357 -22.87 8.91 25.34
N VAL A 358 -22.03 9.68 24.65
CA VAL A 358 -22.04 9.73 23.16
C VAL A 358 -21.73 8.36 22.54
N ALA A 359 -20.76 7.63 23.08
CA ALA A 359 -20.40 6.29 22.60
C ALA A 359 -21.46 5.25 23.00
N ALA A 360 -22.05 5.38 24.19
CA ALA A 360 -23.15 4.55 24.65
C ALA A 360 -24.43 4.75 23.80
N GLU A 361 -24.76 5.99 23.44
CA GLU A 361 -25.87 6.33 22.54
C GLU A 361 -25.65 5.77 21.14
N ALA A 362 -24.42 5.89 20.61
CA ALA A 362 -24.08 5.29 19.33
C ALA A 362 -24.19 3.75 19.39
N ALA A 363 -23.75 3.12 20.47
CA ALA A 363 -23.87 1.68 20.66
C ALA A 363 -25.34 1.24 20.74
N ALA A 364 -26.16 1.93 21.56
CA ALA A 364 -27.58 1.64 21.73
C ALA A 364 -28.38 1.82 20.43
N ALA A 365 -27.95 2.73 19.54
CA ALA A 365 -28.55 2.95 18.24
C ALA A 365 -28.05 2.02 17.12
N ASP A 366 -27.22 1.01 17.44
CA ASP A 366 -26.47 0.20 16.46
C ASP A 366 -25.75 1.07 15.41
N ALA A 367 -25.22 2.20 15.86
CA ALA A 367 -24.43 3.13 15.07
C ALA A 367 -22.94 3.01 15.36
N LEU A 368 -22.56 2.41 16.48
CA LEU A 368 -21.15 2.19 16.82
C LEU A 368 -20.53 1.16 15.86
N ALA A 369 -19.40 1.52 15.28
CA ALA A 369 -18.54 0.63 14.51
C ALA A 369 -17.09 0.76 15.03
N VAL A 370 -16.21 -0.12 14.55
CA VAL A 370 -14.78 0.00 14.80
C VAL A 370 -14.02 0.15 13.48
N GLN A 371 -12.90 0.86 13.54
CA GLN A 371 -11.95 0.97 12.45
C GLN A 371 -10.55 0.62 12.97
N THR A 372 -9.93 -0.39 12.38
CA THR A 372 -8.62 -0.89 12.82
C THR A 372 -7.54 -0.60 11.78
N TYR A 373 -6.39 -0.10 12.22
CA TYR A 373 -5.20 0.05 11.38
C TYR A 373 -3.92 -0.04 12.23
N ALA A 374 -2.81 -0.43 11.60
CA ALA A 374 -1.49 -0.35 12.21
C ALA A 374 -0.80 0.96 11.83
N VAL A 375 0.04 1.45 12.74
CA VAL A 375 0.86 2.64 12.54
C VAL A 375 2.15 2.51 13.36
N LYS A 376 3.21 3.21 12.97
CA LYS A 376 4.39 3.33 13.83
C LYS A 376 4.04 4.16 15.05
N SER A 377 4.47 3.74 16.23
CA SER A 377 4.21 4.51 17.47
C SER A 377 4.80 5.93 17.41
N THR A 378 5.93 6.12 16.74
CA THR A 378 6.53 7.45 16.52
C THR A 378 5.66 8.34 15.65
N GLU A 379 5.03 7.78 14.61
CA GLU A 379 4.13 8.50 13.70
C GLU A 379 2.81 8.84 14.39
N PHE A 380 2.25 7.88 15.13
CA PHE A 380 1.08 8.11 15.98
C PHE A 380 1.31 9.26 16.96
N LYS A 381 2.42 9.21 17.73
CA LYS A 381 2.78 10.26 18.69
C LYS A 381 3.08 11.62 18.05
N ALA A 382 3.65 11.63 16.86
CA ALA A 382 3.91 12.87 16.12
C ALA A 382 2.62 13.57 15.69
N ARG A 383 1.56 12.81 15.39
CA ARG A 383 0.26 13.35 14.96
C ARG A 383 -0.63 13.84 16.08
N LEU A 384 -0.36 13.48 17.35
CA LEU A 384 -1.23 13.83 18.49
C LEU A 384 -1.56 15.33 18.57
N ALA A 385 -0.56 16.20 18.36
CA ALA A 385 -0.73 17.65 18.45
C ALA A 385 -1.73 18.21 17.42
N GLY A 386 -1.93 17.53 16.29
CA GLY A 386 -2.87 17.93 15.24
C GLY A 386 -4.31 17.42 15.46
N ARG A 387 -4.54 16.55 16.45
CA ARG A 387 -5.84 15.88 16.66
C ARG A 387 -6.81 16.68 17.54
N GLY A 388 -6.37 17.76 18.17
CA GLY A 388 -7.23 18.61 19.00
C GLY A 388 -7.72 17.95 20.30
N MET A 389 -7.02 16.94 20.80
CA MET A 389 -7.37 16.26 22.05
C MET A 389 -6.98 17.10 23.30
N PRO A 390 -7.64 16.90 24.47
CA PRO A 390 -7.25 17.56 25.72
C PRO A 390 -5.80 17.27 26.09
N ALA A 391 -5.12 18.26 26.68
CA ALA A 391 -3.70 18.18 27.01
C ALA A 391 -3.34 16.98 27.91
N GLU A 392 -4.25 16.58 28.80
CA GLU A 392 -4.06 15.44 29.69
C GLU A 392 -4.08 14.10 28.95
N LEU A 393 -4.99 13.95 27.97
CA LEU A 393 -5.03 12.77 27.09
C LEU A 393 -3.82 12.75 26.16
N GLU A 394 -3.45 13.89 25.60
CA GLU A 394 -2.25 14.01 24.78
C GLU A 394 -1.00 13.58 25.57
N ALA A 395 -0.86 14.06 26.81
CA ALA A 395 0.23 13.67 27.68
C ALA A 395 0.23 12.17 27.96
N LEU A 396 -0.94 11.59 28.29
CA LEU A 396 -1.08 10.15 28.52
C LEU A 396 -0.59 9.32 27.31
N TYR A 397 -1.02 9.65 26.09
CA TYR A 397 -0.55 8.96 24.89
C TYR A 397 0.92 9.24 24.55
N ARG A 398 1.40 10.46 24.80
CA ARG A 398 2.80 10.82 24.56
C ARG A 398 3.75 10.01 25.44
N PHE A 399 3.37 9.78 26.70
CA PHE A 399 4.18 9.03 27.68
C PHE A 399 3.89 7.53 27.72
N ALA A 400 2.78 7.05 27.15
CA ALA A 400 2.51 5.62 27.05
C ALA A 400 3.65 4.88 26.32
N HIS A 401 4.10 3.77 26.91
CA HIS A 401 5.11 2.91 26.30
C HIS A 401 4.47 2.13 25.16
N MET A 402 5.10 2.17 23.99
CA MET A 402 4.58 1.53 22.78
C MET A 402 5.70 0.81 22.04
N PRO A 403 5.44 -0.38 21.47
CA PRO A 403 6.37 -1.01 20.54
C PRO A 403 6.52 -0.19 19.26
N LYS A 404 7.40 -0.63 18.34
CA LYS A 404 7.62 0.06 17.06
C LYS A 404 6.32 0.25 16.28
N TYR A 405 5.49 -0.79 16.23
CA TYR A 405 4.16 -0.76 15.63
C TYR A 405 3.12 -0.96 16.73
N ILE A 406 1.96 -0.34 16.53
CA ILE A 406 0.77 -0.54 17.35
C ILE A 406 -0.42 -0.75 16.42
N TRP A 407 -1.41 -1.49 16.89
CA TRP A 407 -2.73 -1.49 16.29
C TRP A 407 -3.59 -0.43 16.98
N VAL A 408 -4.28 0.40 16.21
CA VAL A 408 -5.24 1.39 16.70
C VAL A 408 -6.63 0.93 16.30
N ILE A 409 -7.53 0.82 17.29
CA ILE A 409 -8.94 0.47 17.10
C ILE A 409 -9.74 1.71 17.46
N GLU A 410 -10.16 2.47 16.46
CA GLU A 410 -11.00 3.66 16.63
C GLU A 410 -12.47 3.24 16.79
N ALA A 411 -13.13 3.79 17.80
CA ALA A 411 -14.57 3.73 17.99
C ALA A 411 -15.24 4.76 17.09
N VAL A 412 -16.28 4.37 16.34
CA VAL A 412 -16.83 5.20 15.27
C VAL A 412 -18.33 5.35 15.40
N ASP A 413 -18.86 6.58 15.31
CA ASP A 413 -20.28 6.81 15.05
C ASP A 413 -20.59 6.81 13.54
N ARG A 414 -21.27 5.76 13.06
CA ARG A 414 -21.72 5.64 11.65
C ARG A 414 -22.63 6.80 11.22
N ARG A 415 -23.37 7.43 12.14
CA ARG A 415 -24.29 8.54 11.87
C ARG A 415 -23.55 9.86 11.65
N ALA A 416 -22.49 10.10 12.41
CA ALA A 416 -21.63 11.27 12.24
C ALA A 416 -20.81 11.12 10.95
N ARG A 417 -20.24 9.92 10.75
CA ARG A 417 -19.48 9.57 9.54
C ARG A 417 -20.25 9.80 8.26
N SER A 418 -21.52 9.36 8.21
CA SER A 418 -22.35 9.52 7.02
C SER A 418 -22.70 10.98 6.69
N LYS A 419 -22.49 11.90 7.64
CA LYS A 419 -22.68 13.34 7.48
C LYS A 419 -21.36 14.10 7.24
N GLY A 420 -20.22 13.41 7.17
CA GLY A 420 -18.90 14.03 7.07
C GLY A 420 -18.50 14.83 8.31
N LEU A 421 -19.07 14.49 9.47
CA LEU A 421 -18.73 15.10 10.75
C LEU A 421 -17.62 14.28 11.43
N PRO A 422 -16.86 14.88 12.37
CA PRO A 422 -15.98 14.11 13.24
C PRO A 422 -16.74 12.94 13.89
N ASP A 423 -16.20 11.74 13.73
CA ASP A 423 -16.94 10.50 14.00
C ASP A 423 -16.19 9.52 14.90
N VAL A 424 -14.94 9.81 15.23
CA VAL A 424 -14.14 9.00 16.15
C VAL A 424 -14.53 9.37 17.58
N LEU A 425 -15.07 8.38 18.31
CA LEU A 425 -15.55 8.51 19.68
C LEU A 425 -14.56 8.00 20.74
N GLY A 426 -13.37 7.61 20.32
CA GLY A 426 -12.39 6.98 21.19
C GLY A 426 -11.49 6.04 20.43
N GLU A 427 -10.47 5.52 21.09
CA GLU A 427 -9.59 4.52 20.51
C GLU A 427 -8.95 3.63 21.56
N VAL A 428 -8.59 2.42 21.13
CA VAL A 428 -7.81 1.45 21.90
C VAL A 428 -6.51 1.18 21.17
N LEU A 429 -5.38 1.37 21.85
CA LEU A 429 -4.05 1.09 21.34
C LEU A 429 -3.61 -0.29 21.81
N ILE A 430 -3.33 -1.17 20.86
CA ILE A 430 -3.01 -2.58 21.08
C ILE A 430 -1.55 -2.86 20.77
N ASP A 431 -0.91 -3.63 21.64
CA ASP A 431 0.43 -4.18 21.44
C ASP A 431 0.45 -5.12 20.23
N SER A 432 1.25 -4.81 19.21
CA SER A 432 1.41 -5.69 18.04
C SER A 432 2.35 -6.87 18.28
N THR A 433 3.10 -6.86 19.39
CA THR A 433 4.25 -7.72 19.69
C THR A 433 3.96 -8.79 20.75
N GLU A 434 2.74 -8.84 21.27
CA GLU A 434 2.34 -9.90 22.20
C GLU A 434 2.03 -11.20 21.45
N SER A 435 2.09 -12.33 22.14
CA SER A 435 1.83 -13.65 21.56
C SER A 435 0.32 -13.93 21.40
N GLU A 436 -0.08 -14.62 20.33
CA GLU A 436 -1.47 -15.07 20.11
C GLU A 436 -1.89 -16.25 21.02
N GLY A 437 -1.21 -16.47 22.15
CA GLY A 437 -1.47 -17.59 23.04
C GLY A 437 -2.90 -17.59 23.60
N GLN A 438 -3.51 -18.78 23.71
CA GLN A 438 -4.90 -18.99 24.19
C GLN A 438 -5.20 -18.53 25.64
N ARG A 439 -4.22 -17.91 26.33
CA ARG A 439 -4.32 -17.48 27.73
C ARG A 439 -4.02 -15.99 27.96
N ALA A 440 -3.68 -15.23 26.91
CA ALA A 440 -3.49 -13.79 27.09
C ALA A 440 -4.85 -13.17 27.43
N ASP A 441 -4.96 -12.57 28.62
CA ASP A 441 -6.11 -11.75 28.96
C ASP A 441 -6.11 -10.56 27.98
N ALA A 442 -7.27 -10.22 27.41
CA ALA A 442 -7.38 -9.13 26.45
C ALA A 442 -6.90 -7.79 27.04
N SER A 443 -6.92 -7.66 28.37
CA SER A 443 -6.34 -6.52 29.10
C SER A 443 -4.81 -6.40 28.93
N GLU A 444 -4.10 -7.51 28.69
CA GLU A 444 -2.65 -7.54 28.53
C GLU A 444 -2.18 -6.96 27.19
N LEU A 445 -3.09 -6.90 26.22
CA LEU A 445 -2.83 -6.33 24.90
C LEU A 445 -2.98 -4.81 24.88
N ILE A 446 -3.64 -4.21 25.87
CA ILE A 446 -3.99 -2.79 25.86
C ILE A 446 -2.81 -1.98 26.34
N LEU A 447 -2.26 -1.12 25.48
CA LEU A 447 -1.21 -0.17 25.84
C LEU A 447 -1.80 1.08 26.47
N ALA A 448 -2.80 1.65 25.80
CA ALA A 448 -3.57 2.80 26.24
C ALA A 448 -4.89 2.88 25.49
N ALA A 449 -5.85 3.61 26.02
CA ALA A 449 -7.13 3.81 25.37
C ALA A 449 -7.84 5.05 25.91
N HIS A 450 -8.80 5.57 25.15
CA HIS A 450 -9.77 6.53 25.66
C HIS A 450 -11.12 6.32 25.00
N VAL A 451 -12.19 6.62 25.74
CA VAL A 451 -13.55 6.77 25.25
C VAL A 451 -14.20 7.83 26.13
N GLY A 452 -14.72 8.89 25.51
CA GLY A 452 -15.38 9.99 26.20
C GLY A 452 -14.51 10.61 27.28
N GLY A 453 -15.11 10.80 28.44
CA GLY A 453 -14.48 11.38 29.62
C GLY A 453 -13.44 10.48 30.28
N VAL A 454 -13.11 9.31 29.72
CA VAL A 454 -12.24 8.32 30.39
C VAL A 454 -11.06 7.93 29.50
N ALA A 455 -9.87 7.95 30.08
CA ALA A 455 -8.67 7.41 29.47
C ALA A 455 -7.91 6.47 30.41
N TYR A 456 -7.18 5.56 29.80
CA TYR A 456 -6.49 4.46 30.46
C TYR A 456 -5.11 4.27 29.81
N SER A 457 -4.08 3.98 30.60
CA SER A 457 -2.81 3.42 30.10
C SER A 457 -2.22 2.43 31.10
N THR A 458 -1.38 1.53 30.60
CA THR A 458 -0.66 0.56 31.42
C THR A 458 0.85 0.68 31.23
N GLY A 459 1.60 0.53 32.32
CA GLY A 459 3.06 0.49 32.30
C GLY A 459 3.60 -0.91 31.95
N PRO A 460 4.71 -1.03 31.20
CA PRO A 460 5.21 -2.33 30.73
C PRO A 460 5.81 -3.20 31.85
N ASP A 461 6.47 -2.61 32.84
CA ASP A 461 7.27 -3.35 33.83
C ASP A 461 6.45 -3.82 35.04
N HIS A 462 5.58 -2.95 35.54
CA HIS A 462 4.81 -3.20 36.76
C HIS A 462 3.31 -3.31 36.52
N ARG A 463 2.86 -3.14 35.27
CA ARG A 463 1.44 -3.05 34.90
C ARG A 463 0.66 -2.05 35.77
N SER A 464 1.35 -1.00 36.19
CA SER A 464 0.75 0.13 36.89
C SER A 464 -0.23 0.79 35.93
N THR A 465 -1.48 0.88 36.33
CA THR A 465 -2.53 1.51 35.53
C THR A 465 -2.68 2.97 35.90
N GLN A 466 -2.73 3.82 34.88
CA GLN A 466 -3.13 5.21 35.03
C GLN A 466 -4.52 5.36 34.43
N VAL A 467 -5.44 5.94 35.21
CA VAL A 467 -6.81 6.22 34.76
C VAL A 467 -7.05 7.71 34.92
N ILE A 468 -7.48 8.36 33.84
CA ILE A 468 -7.99 9.73 33.86
C ILE A 468 -9.50 9.63 33.72
N ARG A 469 -10.22 10.37 34.56
CA ARG A 469 -11.68 10.55 34.50
C ARG A 469 -11.96 12.02 34.28
N ASP A 470 -13.16 12.32 33.81
CA ASP A 470 -13.65 13.67 33.58
C ASP A 470 -12.85 14.45 32.50
N LEU A 471 -12.34 13.75 31.48
CA LEU A 471 -11.83 14.42 30.27
C LEU A 471 -12.95 15.25 29.62
N ASP A 472 -12.58 16.41 29.07
CA ASP A 472 -13.52 17.34 28.45
C ASP A 472 -14.38 16.64 27.37
N PRO A 473 -15.71 16.57 27.54
CA PRO A 473 -16.62 15.95 26.57
C PRO A 473 -16.58 16.61 25.18
N ALA A 474 -16.02 17.82 25.05
CA ALA A 474 -15.81 18.50 23.77
C ALA A 474 -14.79 17.81 22.85
N LEU A 475 -14.14 16.73 23.32
CA LEU A 475 -13.29 15.78 22.60
C LEU A 475 -13.78 15.41 21.19
N TYR A 476 -15.09 15.36 20.96
CA TYR A 476 -15.69 14.89 19.70
C TYR A 476 -16.05 16.01 18.70
N SER A 477 -15.66 17.25 18.99
CA SER A 477 -15.88 18.38 18.08
C SER A 477 -14.77 18.53 17.02
N SER A 478 -13.63 17.84 17.20
CA SER A 478 -12.48 17.82 16.29
C SER A 478 -12.28 16.44 15.65
N ASP A 479 -11.65 16.40 14.47
CA ASP A 479 -11.27 15.15 13.80
C ASP A 479 -10.16 14.45 14.59
N LEU A 480 -10.56 13.47 15.40
CA LEU A 480 -9.65 12.66 16.18
C LEU A 480 -8.97 11.57 15.35
N SER A 481 -9.19 11.38 14.05
CA SER A 481 -8.56 10.27 13.33
C SER A 481 -7.04 10.40 13.25
N ALA A 482 -6.30 9.34 13.60
CA ALA A 482 -4.83 9.36 13.47
C ALA A 482 -4.36 9.20 12.00
N GLN A 483 -5.27 9.04 11.05
CA GLN A 483 -4.94 9.03 9.62
C GLN A 483 -4.73 10.43 9.04
N GLY A 484 -4.93 11.51 9.80
CA GLY A 484 -4.63 12.87 9.35
C GLY A 484 -5.31 13.16 8.01
N THR A 485 -6.63 13.29 8.04
CA THR A 485 -7.39 13.99 7.01
C THR A 485 -7.18 13.45 5.59
N VAL A 486 -7.65 12.23 5.32
CA VAL A 486 -8.29 11.99 4.01
C VAL A 486 -9.73 12.46 4.21
N LEU A 487 -10.03 13.69 3.78
CA LEU A 487 -11.40 14.19 3.70
C LEU A 487 -12.27 13.10 3.03
N VAL A 488 -13.27 12.64 3.79
CA VAL A 488 -14.31 11.68 3.39
C VAL A 488 -15.18 12.26 2.27
#